data_AF-A0A094I8V5-F1
#
_entry.id   AF-A0A094I8V5-F1
#
_cell.length_a   1.000
_cell.length_b   1.000
_cell.length_c   1.000
_cell.angle_alpha   90.00
_cell.angle_beta   90.00
_cell.angle_gamma   90.00
#
_symmetry.space_group_name_H-M   'P 1'
#
loop_
_entity.id
_entity.type
_entity.pdbx_description
1 polymer ?
#
loop_
_entity_poly.entity_id
_entity_poly.type
_entity_poly.pdbx_seq_one_letter_code
_entity_poly.pdbx_strand_id
1 'polypeptide(L)'
;MDENNVKISCAKELSPNTLKGVGLVGSFGPLPLTMGSRMKYSLKGWVSRKVYEKTVVPAVEDPDPTVFQKQTMEGITARSETDKALFENVEFRDFLVDQERECLRQGSQGVTDELRIAVKDWGFDLQSISLEKIRLWCGTEEVEAPIDMSRNIEMQISQAKLVEFQGDTHYSTLATRGEQILRELLFDDEKSYGQLLPKDAYN
;
A
#
# COMPACT_ATOMS: atom_id res chain seq x y z
N MET A 1 -10.98 -1.08 23.52
CA MET A 1 -10.61 -2.07 22.49
C MET A 1 -9.47 -1.41 21.74
N ASP A 2 -8.26 -1.87 22.00
CA ASP A 2 -7.04 -1.24 21.50
C ASP A 2 -6.91 -1.51 20.01
N GLU A 3 -7.17 -0.48 19.21
CA GLU A 3 -6.99 -0.48 17.75
C GLU A 3 -5.48 -0.41 17.46
N ASN A 4 -4.78 -1.55 17.58
CA ASN A 4 -3.37 -1.64 17.21
C ASN A 4 -3.23 -1.58 15.67
N ASN A 5 -2.50 -0.55 15.21
CA ASN A 5 -2.50 0.02 13.86
C ASN A 5 -1.58 -0.75 12.88
N VAL A 6 -2.13 -1.46 11.90
CA VAL A 6 -1.52 -2.63 11.25
C VAL A 6 -0.25 -2.41 10.40
N LYS A 7 0.17 -1.18 10.06
CA LYS A 7 1.26 -1.00 9.07
C LYS A 7 2.67 -1.33 9.60
N ILE A 8 3.09 -0.74 10.72
CA ILE A 8 4.40 -1.05 11.35
C ILE A 8 4.32 -1.20 12.87
N SER A 9 3.16 -0.97 13.49
CA SER A 9 3.03 -1.10 14.95
C SER A 9 3.31 -2.52 15.45
N CYS A 10 3.10 -3.53 14.60
CA CYS A 10 3.49 -4.90 14.93
C CYS A 10 5.00 -5.02 15.22
N ALA A 11 5.85 -4.26 14.53
CA ALA A 11 7.29 -4.19 14.82
C ALA A 11 7.60 -3.52 16.17
N LYS A 12 6.68 -2.70 16.68
CA LYS A 12 6.80 -2.03 17.98
C LYS A 12 6.28 -2.89 19.13
N GLU A 13 5.21 -3.63 18.89
CA GLU A 13 4.45 -4.36 19.92
C GLU A 13 4.87 -5.83 20.06
N LEU A 14 5.28 -6.47 18.96
CA LEU A 14 5.63 -7.89 18.98
C LEU A 14 7.12 -8.08 19.26
N SER A 15 7.43 -9.08 20.09
CA SER A 15 8.82 -9.43 20.39
C SER A 15 9.53 -10.02 19.15
N PRO A 16 10.86 -9.88 19.03
CA PRO A 16 11.65 -10.52 17.96
C PRO A 16 11.56 -12.06 17.94
N ASN A 17 11.13 -12.67 19.05
CA ASN A 17 10.88 -14.12 19.11
C ASN A 17 9.61 -14.52 18.35
N THR A 18 8.65 -13.60 18.23
CA THR A 18 7.35 -13.82 17.58
C THR A 18 7.31 -13.27 16.16
N LEU A 19 7.95 -12.12 15.91
CA LEU A 19 7.96 -11.45 14.62
C LEU A 19 9.37 -11.47 14.02
N LYS A 20 9.53 -12.16 12.89
CA LYS A 20 10.84 -12.34 12.23
C LYS A 20 11.22 -11.22 11.27
N GLY A 21 10.25 -10.41 10.85
CA GLY A 21 10.48 -9.25 10.00
C GLY A 21 9.18 -8.60 9.58
N VAL A 22 9.29 -7.37 9.09
CA VAL A 22 8.19 -6.59 8.51
C VAL A 22 8.60 -6.11 7.12
N GLY A 23 7.70 -6.31 6.16
CA GLY A 23 7.82 -5.82 4.80
C GLY A 23 6.76 -4.76 4.52
N LEU A 24 7.18 -3.66 3.92
CA LEU A 24 6.34 -2.51 3.59
C LEU A 24 6.47 -2.21 2.10
N VAL A 25 5.36 -2.26 1.36
CA VAL A 25 5.33 -1.92 -0.08
C VAL A 25 4.47 -0.68 -0.26
N GLY A 26 4.97 0.35 -0.96
CA GLY A 26 4.22 1.59 -1.23
C GLY A 26 3.63 2.21 0.04
N SER A 27 4.43 2.30 1.11
CA SER A 27 3.90 2.50 2.46
C SER A 27 3.79 3.97 2.87
N PHE A 28 2.71 4.25 3.60
CA PHE A 28 2.41 5.54 4.19
C PHE A 28 2.85 5.57 5.65
N GLY A 29 3.82 6.42 5.98
CA GLY A 29 4.31 6.59 7.34
C GLY A 29 3.43 7.52 8.19
N PRO A 30 3.70 7.63 9.50
CA PRO A 30 3.07 8.63 10.34
C PRO A 30 3.44 10.02 9.81
N LEU A 31 2.41 10.79 9.43
CA LEU A 31 2.61 12.16 8.97
C LEU A 31 2.79 13.10 10.18
N PRO A 32 3.77 14.02 10.17
CA PRO A 32 3.90 15.06 11.17
C PRO A 32 2.79 16.13 10.98
N LEU A 33 1.55 15.74 11.23
CA LEU A 33 0.38 16.58 11.07
C LEU A 33 0.10 17.38 12.35
N THR A 34 -0.22 18.65 12.17
CA THR A 34 -0.80 19.47 13.24
C THR A 34 -2.15 18.90 13.68
N MET A 35 -2.57 19.18 14.92
CA MET A 35 -3.88 18.73 15.44
C MET A 35 -5.04 19.16 14.54
N GLY A 36 -5.00 20.37 13.98
CA GLY A 36 -5.99 20.85 13.02
C GLY A 36 -6.00 20.05 11.71
N SER A 37 -4.83 19.67 11.20
CA SER A 37 -4.71 18.82 10.02
C SER A 37 -5.23 17.40 10.29
N ARG A 38 -4.90 16.82 11.45
CA ARG A 38 -5.43 15.52 11.89
C ARG A 38 -6.96 15.52 11.92
N MET A 39 -7.57 16.55 12.51
CA MET A 39 -9.03 16.68 12.56
C MET A 39 -9.66 16.80 11.16
N LYS A 40 -9.04 17.57 10.26
CA LYS A 40 -9.46 17.70 8.86
C LYS A 40 -9.44 16.36 8.13
N TYR A 41 -8.36 15.57 8.27
CA TYR A 41 -8.26 14.26 7.64
C TYR A 41 -9.20 13.22 8.25
N SER A 42 -9.43 13.26 9.56
CA SER A 42 -10.44 12.41 10.22
C SER A 42 -11.85 12.69 9.68
N LEU A 43 -12.21 13.98 9.52
CA LEU A 43 -13.48 14.36 8.90
C LEU A 43 -13.54 13.92 7.44
N LYS A 44 -12.44 14.06 6.70
CA LYS A 44 -12.31 13.54 5.33
C LYS A 44 -12.56 12.03 5.29
N GLY A 45 -12.02 11.24 6.22
CA GLY A 45 -12.27 9.80 6.30
C GLY A 45 -13.75 9.46 6.53
N TRP A 46 -14.49 10.26 7.29
CA TRP A 46 -15.94 10.10 7.44
C TRP A 46 -16.71 10.41 6.14
N VAL A 47 -16.36 11.52 5.49
CA VAL A 47 -16.95 11.88 4.18
C VAL A 47 -16.62 10.83 3.12
N SER A 48 -15.36 10.39 3.06
CA SER A 48 -14.89 9.32 2.17
C SER A 48 -15.68 8.04 2.40
N ARG A 49 -15.96 7.65 3.65
CA ARG A 49 -16.82 6.49 3.91
C ARG A 49 -18.19 6.62 3.27
N LYS A 50 -18.83 7.78 3.39
CA LYS A 50 -20.13 8.02 2.74
C LYS A 50 -20.06 8.06 1.22
N VAL A 51 -18.96 8.50 0.64
CA VAL A 51 -18.72 8.43 -0.80
C VAL A 51 -18.58 6.97 -1.23
N TYR A 52 -17.68 6.20 -0.59
CA TYR A 52 -17.45 4.79 -0.90
C TYR A 52 -18.74 3.95 -0.77
N GLU A 53 -19.50 4.12 0.32
CA GLU A 53 -20.79 3.43 0.54
C GLU A 53 -21.82 3.72 -0.58
N LYS A 54 -21.74 4.89 -1.23
CA LYS A 54 -22.70 5.30 -2.27
C LYS A 54 -22.23 5.04 -3.70
N THR A 55 -20.91 5.00 -3.94
CA THR A 55 -20.37 5.01 -5.31
C THR A 55 -19.42 3.87 -5.62
N VAL A 56 -18.77 3.27 -4.62
CA VAL A 56 -17.78 2.20 -4.85
C VAL A 56 -18.38 0.85 -4.45
N VAL A 57 -18.97 0.76 -3.26
CA VAL A 57 -19.59 -0.49 -2.77
C VAL A 57 -20.67 -1.02 -3.72
N PRO A 58 -21.60 -0.20 -4.25
CA PRO A 58 -22.61 -0.71 -5.19
C PRO A 58 -22.00 -1.25 -6.49
N ALA A 59 -20.91 -0.66 -6.98
CA ALA A 59 -20.23 -1.14 -8.19
C ALA A 59 -19.51 -2.47 -7.93
N VAL A 60 -18.86 -2.60 -6.78
CA VAL A 60 -18.23 -3.86 -6.33
C VAL A 60 -19.25 -4.98 -6.15
N GLU A 61 -20.42 -4.67 -5.59
CA GLU A 61 -21.48 -5.65 -5.34
C GLU A 61 -22.29 -5.99 -6.60
N ASP A 62 -22.10 -5.23 -7.69
CA ASP A 62 -22.81 -5.48 -8.95
C ASP A 62 -22.47 -6.90 -9.47
N PRO A 63 -23.49 -7.70 -9.84
CA PRO A 63 -23.29 -9.01 -10.46
C PRO A 63 -22.49 -8.96 -11.76
N ASP A 64 -22.51 -7.83 -12.48
CA ASP A 64 -21.68 -7.59 -13.65
C ASP A 64 -20.33 -6.97 -13.23
N PRO A 65 -19.22 -7.74 -13.27
CA PRO A 65 -17.91 -7.24 -12.86
C PRO A 65 -17.40 -6.08 -13.74
N THR A 66 -17.96 -5.91 -14.95
CA THR A 66 -17.55 -4.83 -15.86
C THR A 66 -17.93 -3.45 -15.33
N VAL A 67 -18.93 -3.34 -14.45
CA VAL A 67 -19.33 -2.08 -13.81
C VAL A 67 -18.18 -1.54 -12.95
N PHE A 68 -17.66 -2.38 -12.04
CA PHE A 68 -16.54 -2.00 -11.19
C PHE A 68 -15.24 -1.85 -11.98
N GLN A 69 -14.97 -2.76 -12.89
CA GLN A 69 -13.82 -2.67 -13.80
C GLN A 69 -13.77 -1.32 -14.52
N LYS A 70 -14.88 -0.89 -15.14
CA LYS A 70 -14.93 0.40 -15.83
C LYS A 70 -14.60 1.57 -14.89
N GLN A 71 -15.16 1.56 -13.68
CA GLN A 71 -14.91 2.59 -12.68
C GLN A 71 -13.44 2.63 -12.23
N THR A 72 -12.82 1.46 -11.99
CA THR A 72 -11.40 1.33 -11.65
C THR A 72 -10.55 1.87 -12.81
N MET A 73 -10.80 1.42 -14.04
CA MET A 73 -10.10 1.86 -15.25
C MET A 73 -10.17 3.38 -15.47
N GLU A 74 -11.35 3.99 -15.34
CA GLU A 74 -11.50 5.45 -15.45
C GLU A 74 -10.69 6.18 -14.37
N GLY A 75 -10.62 5.61 -13.16
CA GLY A 75 -9.84 6.16 -12.06
C GLY A 75 -8.32 6.10 -12.28
N ILE A 76 -7.82 4.99 -12.83
CA ILE A 76 -6.38 4.79 -13.08
C ILE A 76 -5.91 5.60 -14.28
N THR A 77 -6.64 5.51 -15.39
CA THR A 77 -6.29 6.22 -16.63
C THR A 77 -6.28 7.74 -16.44
N ALA A 78 -7.04 8.27 -15.48
CA ALA A 78 -7.00 9.68 -15.11
C ALA A 78 -5.78 10.08 -14.25
N ARG A 79 -5.05 9.13 -13.65
CA ARG A 79 -4.02 9.39 -12.63
C ARG A 79 -2.60 9.04 -13.07
N SER A 80 -2.43 8.05 -13.97
CA SER A 80 -1.12 7.55 -14.35
C SER A 80 -1.13 7.05 -15.80
N GLU A 81 -0.37 7.73 -16.67
CA GLU A 81 -0.14 7.26 -18.05
C GLU A 81 0.68 5.96 -18.07
N THR A 82 1.63 5.82 -17.14
CA THR A 82 2.47 4.62 -16.98
C THR A 82 1.63 3.38 -16.70
N ASP A 83 0.58 3.51 -15.89
CA ASP A 83 -0.29 2.38 -15.55
C ASP A 83 -1.25 2.02 -16.68
N LYS A 84 -1.55 2.92 -17.61
CA LYS A 84 -2.52 2.61 -18.69
C LYS A 84 -2.15 1.36 -19.46
N ALA A 85 -0.87 1.19 -19.80
CA ALA A 85 -0.38 0.02 -20.52
C ALA A 85 -0.58 -1.28 -19.73
N LEU A 86 -0.31 -1.28 -18.42
CA LEU A 86 -0.53 -2.45 -17.55
C LEU A 86 -2.01 -2.87 -17.53
N PHE A 87 -2.93 -1.91 -17.57
CA PHE A 87 -4.36 -2.20 -17.55
C PHE A 87 -4.96 -2.54 -18.93
N GLU A 88 -4.19 -2.40 -20.01
CA GLU A 88 -4.52 -3.03 -21.30
C GLU A 88 -4.35 -4.56 -21.25
N ASN A 89 -3.48 -5.06 -20.35
CA ASN A 89 -3.36 -6.48 -20.07
C ASN A 89 -4.62 -6.99 -19.32
N VAL A 90 -5.38 -7.86 -19.99
CA VAL A 90 -6.63 -8.43 -19.46
C VAL A 90 -6.40 -9.21 -18.17
N GLU A 91 -5.33 -10.00 -18.08
CA GLU A 91 -5.04 -10.83 -16.90
C GLU A 91 -4.72 -9.96 -15.68
N PHE A 92 -3.87 -8.94 -15.83
CA PHE A 92 -3.54 -8.01 -14.75
C PHE A 92 -4.76 -7.21 -14.28
N ARG A 93 -5.52 -6.69 -15.24
CA ARG A 93 -6.73 -5.92 -14.94
C ARG A 93 -7.77 -6.75 -14.21
N ASP A 94 -8.04 -7.96 -14.69
CA ASP A 94 -9.05 -8.83 -14.10
C ASP A 94 -8.60 -9.30 -12.70
N PHE A 95 -7.31 -9.60 -12.53
CA PHE A 95 -6.70 -9.86 -11.21
C PHE A 95 -6.92 -8.71 -10.22
N LEU A 96 -6.67 -7.46 -10.63
CA LEU A 96 -6.84 -6.28 -9.77
C LEU A 96 -8.30 -6.03 -9.42
N VAL A 97 -9.21 -6.16 -10.39
CA VAL A 97 -10.65 -6.03 -10.17
C VAL A 97 -11.14 -7.06 -9.16
N ASP A 98 -10.73 -8.32 -9.32
CA ASP A 98 -11.09 -9.40 -8.39
C ASP A 98 -10.53 -9.16 -6.99
N GLN A 99 -9.27 -8.75 -6.89
CA GLN A 99 -8.61 -8.45 -5.61
C GLN A 99 -9.30 -7.27 -4.89
N GLU A 100 -9.63 -6.19 -5.61
CA GLU A 100 -10.33 -5.04 -5.03
C GLU A 100 -11.76 -5.40 -4.61
N ARG A 101 -12.47 -6.21 -5.41
CA ARG A 101 -13.81 -6.71 -5.06
C ARG A 101 -13.77 -7.54 -3.78
N GLU A 102 -12.77 -8.41 -3.60
CA GLU A 102 -12.62 -9.17 -2.35
C GLU A 102 -12.30 -8.25 -1.17
N CYS A 103 -11.41 -7.28 -1.34
CA CYS A 103 -11.09 -6.30 -0.30
C CYS A 103 -12.31 -5.48 0.16
N LEU A 104 -13.26 -5.23 -0.75
CA LEU A 104 -14.47 -4.47 -0.50
C LEU A 104 -15.71 -5.36 -0.26
N ARG A 105 -15.55 -6.69 -0.24
CA ARG A 105 -16.66 -7.66 -0.06
C ARG A 105 -17.41 -7.45 1.26
N GLN A 106 -16.75 -6.92 2.28
CA GLN A 106 -17.36 -6.60 3.59
C GLN A 106 -17.80 -5.13 3.68
N GLY A 107 -17.83 -4.41 2.57
CA GLY A 107 -18.07 -2.97 2.48
C GLY A 107 -16.80 -2.14 2.62
N SER A 108 -16.95 -0.82 2.66
CA SER A 108 -15.83 0.13 2.61
C SER A 108 -15.18 0.44 3.97
N GLN A 109 -15.51 -0.31 5.02
CA GLN A 109 -15.03 0.01 6.36
C GLN A 109 -13.50 -0.07 6.41
N GLY A 110 -12.89 -1.15 5.95
CA GLY A 110 -11.44 -1.35 6.01
C GLY A 110 -10.65 -0.22 5.35
N VAL A 111 -10.96 0.10 4.10
CA VAL A 111 -10.28 1.18 3.35
C VAL A 111 -10.48 2.56 4.01
N THR A 112 -11.64 2.82 4.61
CA THR A 112 -11.91 4.13 5.25
C THR A 112 -11.32 4.25 6.65
N ASP A 113 -11.22 3.14 7.38
CA ASP A 113 -10.55 3.10 8.68
C ASP A 113 -9.04 3.23 8.51
N GLU A 114 -8.46 2.66 7.44
CA GLU A 114 -7.05 2.84 7.08
C GLU A 114 -6.67 4.34 6.94
N LEU A 115 -7.49 5.12 6.24
CA LEU A 115 -7.27 6.57 6.11
C LEU A 115 -7.29 7.30 7.45
N ARG A 116 -8.10 6.84 8.41
CA ARG A 116 -8.15 7.42 9.76
C ARG A 116 -6.92 7.03 10.57
N ILE A 117 -6.52 5.77 10.49
CA ILE A 117 -5.34 5.23 11.16
C ILE A 117 -4.08 5.97 10.69
N ALA A 118 -3.95 6.19 9.38
CA ALA A 118 -2.79 6.88 8.79
C ALA A 118 -2.56 8.31 9.34
N VAL A 119 -3.60 8.98 9.84
CA VAL A 119 -3.52 10.36 10.34
C VAL A 119 -3.66 10.48 11.86
N LYS A 120 -3.93 9.37 12.56
CA LYS A 120 -3.95 9.32 14.02
C LYS A 120 -2.54 9.47 14.58
N ASP A 121 -2.48 9.87 15.85
CA ASP A 121 -1.26 9.67 16.61
C ASP A 121 -1.08 8.17 16.85
N TRP A 122 0.08 7.63 16.47
CA TRP A 122 0.35 6.20 16.61
C TRP A 122 0.78 5.83 18.02
N GLY A 123 1.08 6.82 18.88
CA GLY A 123 1.42 6.60 20.29
C GLY A 123 2.85 6.09 20.50
N PHE A 124 3.67 6.04 19.45
CA PHE A 124 5.09 5.72 19.54
C PHE A 124 5.87 6.41 18.41
N ASP A 125 7.16 6.66 18.67
CA ASP A 125 8.09 7.16 17.66
C ASP A 125 8.64 6.01 16.84
N LEU A 126 8.80 6.18 15.53
CA LEU A 126 9.41 5.18 14.67
C LEU A 126 10.81 4.76 15.15
N GLN A 127 11.57 5.70 15.73
CA GLN A 127 12.89 5.48 16.34
C GLN A 127 12.87 4.47 17.49
N SER A 128 11.71 4.22 18.11
CA SER A 128 11.56 3.27 19.21
C SER A 128 11.37 1.81 18.75
N ILE A 129 11.29 1.57 17.44
CA ILE A 129 11.18 0.22 16.88
C ILE A 129 12.55 -0.47 16.96
N SER A 130 12.58 -1.63 17.63
CA SER A 130 13.80 -2.43 17.83
C SER A 130 13.89 -3.67 16.94
N LEU A 131 12.90 -3.91 16.08
CA LEU A 131 12.90 -5.06 15.17
C LEU A 131 14.05 -4.95 14.16
N GLU A 132 14.86 -6.00 14.05
CA GLU A 132 16.08 -6.01 13.21
C GLU A 132 15.79 -6.08 11.71
N LYS A 133 14.69 -6.74 11.31
CA LYS A 133 14.36 -6.94 9.89
C LYS A 133 13.17 -6.10 9.48
N ILE A 134 13.44 -4.91 8.99
CA ILE A 134 12.44 -4.03 8.36
C ILE A 134 12.90 -3.76 6.93
N ARG A 135 12.00 -4.03 5.97
CA ARG A 135 12.24 -3.80 4.55
C ARG A 135 11.13 -2.96 3.97
N LEU A 136 11.53 -2.00 3.15
CA LEU A 136 10.65 -1.08 2.44
C LEU A 136 10.91 -1.24 0.95
N TRP A 137 9.85 -1.26 0.15
CA TRP A 137 9.91 -1.24 -1.31
C TRP A 137 8.95 -0.20 -1.84
N CYS A 138 9.42 0.66 -2.73
CA CYS A 138 8.57 1.69 -3.30
C CYS A 138 9.05 2.10 -4.70
N GLY A 139 8.11 2.29 -5.61
CA GLY A 139 8.36 2.88 -6.91
C GLY A 139 8.61 4.39 -6.82
N THR A 140 9.49 4.93 -7.66
CA THR A 140 9.79 6.38 -7.63
C THR A 140 8.68 7.24 -8.21
N GLU A 141 7.77 6.66 -9.00
CA GLU A 141 6.61 7.32 -9.61
C GLU A 141 5.30 6.98 -8.86
N GLU A 142 5.41 6.48 -7.63
CA GLU A 142 4.26 6.26 -6.73
C GLU A 142 3.61 7.60 -6.37
N VAL A 143 2.30 7.73 -6.64
CA VAL A 143 1.53 8.96 -6.42
C VAL A 143 0.76 8.91 -5.11
N GLU A 144 0.29 7.74 -4.68
CA GLU A 144 -0.57 7.61 -3.50
C GLU A 144 0.23 7.61 -2.19
N ALA A 145 1.40 6.97 -2.22
CA ALA A 145 2.37 6.95 -1.13
C ALA A 145 3.76 7.37 -1.62
N PRO A 146 3.97 8.67 -1.92
CA PRO A 146 5.18 9.16 -2.56
C PRO A 146 6.46 8.64 -1.90
N ILE A 147 7.48 8.37 -2.70
CA ILE A 147 8.75 7.75 -2.26
C ILE A 147 9.36 8.40 -1.01
N ASP A 148 9.19 9.70 -0.84
CA ASP A 148 9.67 10.45 0.33
C ASP A 148 9.07 9.96 1.65
N MET A 149 7.86 9.37 1.64
CA MET A 149 7.28 8.70 2.81
C MET A 149 8.11 7.50 3.24
N SER A 150 8.53 6.68 2.27
CA SER A 150 9.37 5.51 2.54
C SER A 150 10.78 5.91 2.97
N ARG A 151 11.37 6.93 2.34
CA ARG A 151 12.67 7.50 2.75
C ARG A 151 12.63 8.05 4.17
N ASN A 152 11.54 8.71 4.54
CA ASN A 152 11.36 9.22 5.90
C ASN A 152 11.22 8.09 6.94
N ILE A 153 10.56 6.97 6.60
CA ILE A 153 10.52 5.79 7.48
C ILE A 153 11.93 5.21 7.65
N GLU A 154 12.67 5.02 6.55
CA GLU A 154 14.05 4.51 6.58
C GLU A 154 14.96 5.39 7.45
N MET A 155 14.86 6.71 7.30
CA MET A 155 15.67 7.67 8.08
C MET A 155 15.39 7.57 9.59
N GLN A 156 14.16 7.25 9.98
CA GLN A 156 13.76 7.22 11.39
C GLN A 156 13.98 5.84 12.05
N ILE A 157 14.02 4.76 11.28
CA ILE A 157 14.18 3.41 11.82
C ILE A 157 15.54 2.87 11.41
N SER A 158 16.46 2.80 12.37
CA SER A 158 17.87 2.47 12.12
C SER A 158 18.11 1.14 11.38
N GLN A 159 17.21 0.18 11.53
CA GLN A 159 17.30 -1.15 10.92
C GLN A 159 16.48 -1.29 9.63
N ALA A 160 15.73 -0.27 9.23
CA ALA A 160 14.97 -0.28 7.99
C ALA A 160 15.90 -0.13 6.80
N LYS A 161 15.58 -0.83 5.71
CA LYS A 161 16.25 -0.69 4.41
C LYS A 161 15.20 -0.47 3.33
N LEU A 162 15.40 0.55 2.51
CA LEU A 162 14.56 0.88 1.36
C LEU A 162 15.20 0.42 0.05
N VAL A 163 14.40 -0.27 -0.76
CA VAL A 163 14.66 -0.53 -2.16
C VAL A 163 13.75 0.36 -3.00
N GLU A 164 14.37 1.22 -3.81
CA GLU A 164 13.65 2.09 -4.75
C GLU A 164 13.58 1.46 -6.14
N PHE A 165 12.37 1.29 -6.68
CA PHE A 165 12.16 0.82 -8.04
C PHE A 165 12.00 2.01 -8.99
N GLN A 166 13.07 2.34 -9.71
CA GLN A 166 13.11 3.50 -10.61
C GLN A 166 12.08 3.38 -11.73
N GLY A 167 11.21 4.38 -11.85
CA GLY A 167 10.15 4.46 -12.85
C GLY A 167 8.89 3.65 -12.53
N ASP A 168 8.90 2.87 -11.45
CA ASP A 168 7.74 2.08 -11.05
C ASP A 168 6.70 2.96 -10.32
N THR A 169 5.42 2.62 -10.51
CA THR A 169 4.24 3.16 -9.84
C THR A 169 3.73 2.18 -8.77
N HIS A 170 2.58 2.47 -8.16
CA HIS A 170 1.85 1.52 -7.31
C HIS A 170 1.61 0.18 -8.01
N TYR A 171 1.02 0.24 -9.20
CA TYR A 171 0.56 -0.94 -9.93
C TYR A 171 1.71 -1.65 -10.63
N SER A 172 2.69 -0.94 -11.18
CA SER A 172 3.84 -1.60 -11.82
C SER A 172 4.72 -2.30 -10.78
N THR A 173 4.84 -1.75 -9.57
CA THR A 173 5.53 -2.42 -8.45
C THR A 173 4.84 -3.75 -8.13
N LEU A 174 3.51 -3.74 -7.99
CA LEU A 174 2.73 -4.95 -7.73
C LEU A 174 2.86 -5.97 -8.88
N ALA A 175 2.74 -5.51 -10.13
CA ALA A 175 2.76 -6.34 -11.32
C ALA A 175 4.11 -7.05 -11.54
N THR A 176 5.22 -6.37 -11.26
CA THR A 176 6.54 -6.81 -11.72
C THR A 176 7.52 -7.18 -10.60
N ARG A 177 7.27 -6.76 -9.36
CA ARG A 177 8.23 -6.90 -8.25
C ARG A 177 7.79 -7.88 -7.16
N GLY A 178 6.57 -8.43 -7.22
CA GLY A 178 6.01 -9.26 -6.17
C GLY A 178 6.89 -10.44 -5.74
N GLU A 179 7.42 -11.22 -6.69
CA GLU A 179 8.32 -12.34 -6.38
C GLU A 179 9.61 -11.86 -5.71
N GLN A 180 10.23 -10.80 -6.25
CA GLN A 180 11.46 -10.22 -5.71
C GLN A 180 11.25 -9.77 -4.26
N ILE A 181 10.17 -9.03 -3.99
CA ILE A 181 9.79 -8.54 -2.66
C ILE A 181 9.63 -9.72 -1.68
N LEU A 182 8.87 -10.74 -2.08
CA LEU A 182 8.61 -11.90 -1.21
C LEU A 182 9.88 -12.71 -0.93
N ARG A 183 10.75 -12.91 -1.93
CA ARG A 183 12.02 -13.62 -1.74
C ARG A 183 12.96 -12.88 -0.80
N GLU A 184 13.08 -11.56 -0.97
CA GLU A 184 13.91 -10.74 -0.09
C GLU A 184 13.38 -10.78 1.35
N LEU A 185 12.05 -10.64 1.52
CA LEU A 185 11.41 -10.69 2.84
C LEU A 185 11.62 -12.05 3.54
N LEU A 186 11.56 -13.15 2.80
CA LEU A 186 11.63 -14.51 3.38
C LEU A 186 13.06 -15.04 3.54
N PHE A 187 13.96 -14.69 2.62
CA PHE A 187 15.27 -15.37 2.50
C PHE A 187 16.48 -14.44 2.57
N ASP A 188 16.29 -13.11 2.68
CA ASP A 188 17.39 -12.13 2.63
C ASP A 188 18.27 -12.28 1.37
N ASP A 189 17.67 -12.73 0.27
CA ASP A 189 18.38 -13.00 -0.97
C ASP A 189 18.69 -11.69 -1.71
N GLU A 190 19.79 -11.03 -1.35
CA GLU A 190 20.31 -9.87 -2.07
C GLU A 190 20.72 -10.21 -3.53
N LYS A 191 20.72 -11.48 -3.96
CA LYS A 191 21.08 -11.83 -5.34
C LYS A 191 19.90 -11.77 -6.31
N SER A 192 18.68 -11.57 -5.84
CA SER A 192 17.49 -11.46 -6.71
C SER A 192 17.33 -10.11 -7.42
N TYR A 193 18.15 -9.09 -7.10
CA TYR A 193 18.09 -7.79 -7.80
C TYR A 193 18.36 -7.88 -9.32
N GLY A 194 19.01 -8.95 -9.78
CA GLY A 194 19.35 -9.17 -11.19
C GLY A 194 18.46 -10.18 -11.93
N GLN A 195 17.62 -10.95 -11.24
CA GLN A 195 16.61 -11.82 -11.84
C GLN A 195 15.25 -11.17 -11.67
N LEU A 196 15.10 -10.08 -12.40
CA LEU A 196 13.79 -9.55 -12.73
C LEU A 196 12.96 -10.70 -13.30
N LEU A 197 11.72 -10.87 -12.83
CA LEU A 197 10.73 -11.43 -13.74
C LEU A 197 10.86 -10.62 -15.04
N PRO A 198 10.78 -11.26 -16.23
CA PRO A 198 10.79 -10.51 -17.47
C PRO A 198 9.87 -9.32 -17.30
N LYS A 199 10.29 -8.14 -17.80
CA LYS A 199 9.54 -6.89 -17.73
C LYS A 199 8.11 -7.02 -18.31
N ASP A 200 7.80 -8.20 -18.85
CA ASP A 200 6.75 -8.62 -19.76
C ASP A 200 5.77 -9.62 -19.12
N ALA A 201 5.83 -9.87 -17.79
CA ALA A 201 4.81 -10.71 -17.14
C ALA A 201 3.39 -10.14 -17.33
N TYR A 202 3.30 -8.81 -17.46
CA TYR A 202 2.07 -8.08 -17.77
C TYR A 202 2.24 -6.94 -18.79
N ASN A 203 3.40 -6.84 -19.47
CA ASN A 203 3.63 -5.90 -20.59
C ASN A 203 3.64 -6.63 -21.93
#